data_AF-A0A355UDR0-F1
#
_entry.id   AF-A0A355UDR0-F1
#
_cell.length_a   1.000
_cell.length_b   1.000
_cell.length_c   1.000
_cell.angle_alpha   90.00
_cell.angle_beta   90.00
_cell.angle_gamma   90.00
#
_symmetry.space_group_name_H-M   'P 1'
#
loop_
_entity.id
_entity.type
_entity.pdbx_description
1 polymer ?
#
loop_
_entity_poly.entity_id
_entity_poly.type
_entity_poly.pdbx_seq_one_letter_code
_entity_poly.pdbx_strand_id
1 'polypeptide(L)'
;MKTLILTTLILVSIISYSQNVDYLHVRDSLTNLSCGDMNYDDVVHSRTNLENFDPSCIYLNKSEYYRNLGFSYYLSFAKTIDSNFLEKAIIAYTNAIESDSNSYISMWDLSLCYFFNHEYELGLFMLDRYKIKVPPAYFSPKEYRVYQRYFIKNLRKE
;
A
#
# COMPACT_ATOMS: atom_id res chain seq x y z
N MET A 1 -2.42 -42.19 -30.42
CA MET A 1 -3.64 -41.37 -30.25
C MET A 1 -4.25 -41.43 -28.84
N LYS A 2 -3.97 -42.43 -27.99
CA LYS A 2 -4.43 -42.45 -26.58
C LYS A 2 -3.55 -41.68 -25.59
N THR A 3 -2.27 -41.49 -25.89
CA THR A 3 -1.33 -40.72 -25.06
C THR A 3 -1.43 -39.21 -25.22
N LEU A 4 -2.06 -38.72 -26.30
CA LEU A 4 -2.21 -37.29 -26.58
C LEU A 4 -3.44 -36.67 -25.88
N ILE A 5 -4.39 -37.50 -25.42
CA ILE A 5 -5.63 -37.05 -24.76
C ILE A 5 -5.43 -36.93 -23.24
N LEU A 6 -4.48 -37.67 -22.67
CA LEU A 6 -4.23 -37.65 -21.22
C LEU A 6 -3.34 -36.47 -20.78
N THR A 7 -2.48 -35.95 -21.66
CA THR A 7 -1.65 -34.77 -21.38
C THR A 7 -2.43 -33.47 -21.46
N THR A 8 -3.50 -33.39 -22.26
CA THR A 8 -4.36 -32.21 -22.34
C THR A 8 -5.30 -32.07 -21.14
N LEU A 9 -5.65 -33.16 -20.46
CA LEU A 9 -6.55 -33.13 -19.28
C LEU A 9 -5.88 -32.66 -17.99
N ILE A 10 -4.55 -32.81 -17.86
CA ILE A 10 -3.80 -32.37 -16.67
C ILE A 10 -3.36 -30.89 -16.79
N LEU A 11 -3.18 -30.39 -18.02
CA LEU A 11 -2.82 -28.99 -18.26
C LEU A 11 -4.00 -28.02 -18.12
N VAL A 12 -5.25 -28.50 -18.26
CA VAL A 12 -6.46 -27.64 -18.19
C VAL A 12 -7.06 -27.57 -16.79
N SER A 13 -6.76 -28.52 -15.88
CA SER A 13 -7.22 -28.44 -14.48
C SER A 13 -6.40 -27.49 -13.59
N ILE A 14 -5.28 -26.95 -14.10
CA ILE A 14 -4.52 -25.89 -13.44
C ILE A 14 -4.94 -24.50 -13.97
N ILE A 15 -5.95 -24.44 -14.85
CA ILE A 15 -6.65 -23.18 -15.13
C ILE A 15 -7.44 -22.83 -13.87
N SER A 16 -6.74 -22.09 -13.01
CA SER A 16 -7.31 -21.05 -12.18
C SER A 16 -8.50 -21.53 -11.34
N TYR A 17 -8.20 -22.10 -10.17
CA TYR A 17 -8.99 -21.64 -9.02
C TYR A 17 -8.82 -20.13 -9.00
N SER A 18 -9.80 -19.45 -9.58
CA SER A 18 -10.10 -18.06 -9.31
C SER A 18 -10.31 -17.99 -7.80
N GLN A 19 -9.23 -17.72 -7.08
CA GLN A 19 -9.32 -17.42 -5.66
C GLN A 19 -9.98 -16.04 -5.61
N ASN A 20 -11.24 -16.02 -5.18
CA ASN A 20 -12.08 -14.83 -5.14
C ASN A 20 -12.05 -14.22 -3.74
N VAL A 21 -10.86 -13.97 -3.20
CA VAL A 21 -10.76 -13.36 -1.88
C VAL A 21 -11.14 -11.89 -1.99
N ASP A 22 -12.14 -11.48 -1.21
CA ASP A 22 -12.31 -10.09 -0.84
C ASP A 22 -11.45 -9.82 0.38
N TYR A 23 -10.43 -8.98 0.21
CA TYR A 23 -9.49 -8.66 1.29
C TYR A 23 -10.21 -8.12 2.53
N LEU A 24 -11.27 -7.32 2.39
CA LEU A 24 -11.94 -6.73 3.55
C LEU A 24 -12.59 -7.79 4.46
N HIS A 25 -12.96 -8.96 3.92
CA HIS A 25 -13.53 -10.05 4.69
C HIS A 25 -12.48 -10.85 5.49
N VAL A 26 -11.21 -10.80 5.08
CA VAL A 26 -10.09 -11.49 5.77
C VAL A 26 -9.16 -10.52 6.48
N ARG A 27 -9.32 -9.21 6.30
CA ARG A 27 -8.42 -8.18 6.83
C ARG A 27 -8.23 -8.32 8.34
N ASP A 28 -9.32 -8.45 9.08
CA ASP A 28 -9.27 -8.42 10.55
C ASP A 28 -8.62 -9.69 11.14
N SER A 29 -8.45 -10.77 10.37
CA SER A 29 -7.62 -11.92 10.78
C SER A 29 -6.13 -11.74 10.47
N LEU A 30 -5.78 -10.79 9.60
CA LEU A 30 -4.41 -10.51 9.18
C LEU A 30 -3.80 -9.34 9.94
N THR A 31 -4.60 -8.34 10.29
CA THR A 31 -4.10 -7.06 10.82
C THR A 31 -5.03 -6.48 11.88
N ASN A 32 -4.42 -5.84 12.89
CA ASN A 32 -5.10 -5.02 13.89
C ASN A 32 -4.58 -3.57 13.88
N LEU A 33 -4.11 -3.10 12.72
CA LEU A 33 -3.60 -1.75 12.55
C LEU A 33 -4.75 -0.72 12.70
N SER A 34 -4.56 0.26 13.57
CA SER A 34 -5.49 1.38 13.78
C SER A 34 -4.74 2.72 13.89
N CYS A 35 -5.49 3.82 13.90
CA CYS A 35 -4.94 5.17 14.07
C CYS A 35 -4.71 5.56 15.54
N GLY A 36 -4.87 4.63 16.49
CA GLY A 36 -4.67 4.86 17.94
C GLY A 36 -3.29 4.44 18.43
N ASP A 37 -3.07 4.47 19.75
CA ASP A 37 -1.87 3.94 20.38
C ASP A 37 -1.74 2.45 20.08
N MET A 38 -0.81 2.10 19.19
CA MET A 38 -0.58 0.74 18.75
C MET A 38 0.70 0.20 19.39
N ASN A 39 0.65 -1.00 19.96
CA ASN A 39 1.87 -1.67 20.39
C ASN A 39 2.71 -2.01 19.15
N TYR A 40 4.02 -1.80 19.24
CA TYR A 40 4.92 -2.20 18.17
C TYR A 40 4.86 -3.70 17.86
N ASP A 41 4.56 -4.54 18.85
CA ASP A 41 4.36 -5.98 18.62
C ASP A 41 3.18 -6.25 17.67
N ASP A 42 2.09 -5.45 17.75
CA ASP A 42 0.94 -5.58 16.85
C ASP A 42 1.31 -5.16 15.42
N VAL A 43 2.18 -4.16 15.27
CA VAL A 43 2.74 -3.74 13.96
C VAL A 43 3.54 -4.88 13.35
N VAL A 44 4.45 -5.48 14.13
CA VAL A 44 5.28 -6.61 13.69
C VAL A 44 4.41 -7.81 13.32
N HIS A 45 3.45 -8.17 14.16
CA HIS A 45 2.54 -9.28 13.92
C HIS A 45 1.72 -9.07 12.63
N SER A 46 1.10 -7.89 12.50
CA SER A 46 0.31 -7.54 11.30
C SER A 46 1.18 -7.56 10.04
N ARG A 47 2.39 -7.00 10.09
CA ARG A 47 3.34 -7.03 8.96
C ARG A 47 3.68 -8.45 8.55
N THR A 48 4.03 -9.31 9.51
CA THR A 48 4.38 -10.72 9.22
C THR A 48 3.20 -11.49 8.64
N ASN A 49 1.98 -11.29 9.14
CA ASN A 49 0.79 -11.93 8.57
C ASN A 49 0.52 -11.48 7.14
N LEU A 50 0.65 -10.16 6.88
CA LEU A 50 0.48 -9.60 5.54
C LEU A 50 1.58 -10.07 4.58
N GLU A 51 2.84 -10.10 5.00
CA GLU A 51 3.98 -10.62 4.20
C GLU A 51 3.81 -12.10 3.81
N ASN A 52 3.19 -12.90 4.68
CA ASN A 52 2.93 -14.32 4.44
C ASN A 52 1.62 -14.60 3.68
N PHE A 53 0.80 -13.59 3.45
CA PHE A 53 -0.46 -13.72 2.72
C PHE A 53 -0.21 -13.60 1.22
N ASP A 54 -0.68 -14.56 0.41
CA ASP A 54 -0.49 -14.53 -1.05
C ASP A 54 -1.42 -13.47 -1.70
N PRO A 55 -0.91 -12.33 -2.20
CA PRO A 55 -1.78 -11.30 -2.77
C PRO A 55 -2.34 -11.66 -4.16
N SER A 56 -1.87 -12.75 -4.79
CA SER A 56 -2.41 -13.21 -6.08
C SER A 56 -3.84 -13.75 -5.94
N CYS A 57 -4.25 -14.12 -4.72
CA CYS A 57 -5.59 -14.62 -4.43
C CYS A 57 -6.66 -13.55 -4.23
N ILE A 58 -6.26 -12.28 -4.13
CA ILE A 58 -7.16 -11.16 -3.83
C ILE A 58 -7.83 -10.68 -5.12
N TYR A 59 -9.14 -10.85 -5.20
CA TYR A 59 -9.97 -10.37 -6.30
C TYR A 59 -10.59 -9.01 -6.01
N LEU A 60 -11.06 -8.78 -4.77
CA LEU A 60 -11.66 -7.50 -4.35
C LEU A 60 -10.82 -6.83 -3.26
N ASN A 61 -10.77 -5.50 -3.31
CA ASN A 61 -10.12 -4.65 -2.31
C ASN A 61 -8.60 -4.91 -2.15
N LYS A 62 -7.94 -5.29 -3.24
CA LYS A 62 -6.48 -5.52 -3.28
C LYS A 62 -5.67 -4.25 -2.97
N SER A 63 -6.18 -3.08 -3.32
CA SER A 63 -5.58 -1.80 -2.94
C SER A 63 -5.50 -1.62 -1.42
N GLU A 64 -6.53 -2.01 -0.67
CA GLU A 64 -6.54 -1.95 0.80
C GLU A 64 -5.54 -2.92 1.44
N TYR A 65 -5.32 -4.09 0.83
CA TYR A 65 -4.26 -5.01 1.26
C TYR A 65 -2.90 -4.34 1.18
N TYR A 66 -2.55 -3.80 0.01
CA TYR A 66 -1.27 -3.15 -0.19
C TYR A 66 -1.12 -1.89 0.66
N ARG A 67 -2.21 -1.15 0.88
CA ARG A 67 -2.21 -0.01 1.79
C ARG A 67 -1.89 -0.43 3.23
N ASN A 68 -2.51 -1.48 3.75
CA ASN A 68 -2.22 -1.97 5.10
C ASN A 68 -0.80 -2.52 5.23
N LEU A 69 -0.30 -3.21 4.19
CA LEU A 69 1.09 -3.65 4.14
C LEU A 69 2.04 -2.43 4.16
N GLY A 70 1.79 -1.42 3.33
CA GLY A 70 2.56 -0.18 3.31
C GLY A 70 2.53 0.56 4.64
N PHE A 71 1.38 0.62 5.29
CA PHE A 71 1.24 1.24 6.61
C PHE A 71 2.03 0.49 7.68
N SER A 72 2.00 -0.84 7.68
CA SER A 72 2.80 -1.65 8.60
C SER A 72 4.31 -1.39 8.42
N TYR A 73 4.78 -1.25 7.18
CA TYR A 73 6.17 -0.91 6.89
C TYR A 73 6.51 0.53 7.31
N TYR A 74 5.64 1.49 7.01
CA TYR A 74 5.83 2.88 7.42
C TYR A 74 5.95 3.02 8.95
N LEU A 75 5.07 2.34 9.71
CA LEU A 75 5.15 2.33 11.18
C LEU A 75 6.45 1.66 11.67
N SER A 76 6.92 0.63 10.95
CA SER A 76 8.19 -0.03 11.24
C SER A 76 9.37 0.90 11.02
N PHE A 77 9.37 1.65 9.91
CA PHE A 77 10.32 2.72 9.65
C PHE A 77 10.24 3.79 10.74
N ALA A 78 9.07 4.32 11.06
CA ALA A 78 8.92 5.37 12.08
C ALA A 78 9.46 4.96 13.46
N LYS A 79 9.37 3.67 13.80
CA LYS A 79 9.91 3.13 15.05
C LYS A 79 11.42 2.93 15.04
N THR A 80 11.99 2.49 13.92
CA THR A 80 13.37 1.97 13.85
C THR A 80 14.33 2.88 13.09
N ILE A 81 13.80 3.75 12.24
CA ILE A 81 14.51 4.57 11.25
C ILE A 81 15.32 3.73 10.26
N ASP A 82 14.94 2.46 10.05
CA ASP A 82 15.53 1.59 9.03
C ASP A 82 14.94 1.89 7.65
N SER A 83 15.78 2.38 6.73
CA SER A 83 15.41 2.76 5.37
C SER A 83 14.84 1.59 4.55
N ASN A 84 15.20 0.33 4.87
CA ASN A 84 14.63 -0.82 4.18
C ASN A 84 13.11 -0.90 4.35
N PHE A 85 12.59 -0.50 5.53
CA PHE A 85 11.14 -0.44 5.74
C PHE A 85 10.51 0.71 4.98
N LEU A 86 11.20 1.84 4.84
CA LEU A 86 10.71 2.96 4.03
C LEU A 86 10.57 2.57 2.56
N GLU A 87 11.59 1.90 2.00
CA GLU A 87 11.56 1.39 0.62
C GLU A 87 10.41 0.42 0.40
N LYS A 88 10.21 -0.53 1.32
CA LYS A 88 9.08 -1.47 1.26
C LYS A 88 7.73 -0.77 1.38
N ALA A 89 7.62 0.29 2.18
CA ALA A 89 6.40 1.10 2.26
C ALA A 89 6.09 1.79 0.92
N ILE A 90 7.10 2.38 0.27
CA ILE A 90 6.99 3.01 -1.05
C ILE A 90 6.45 2.01 -2.08
N ILE A 91 7.04 0.81 -2.15
CA ILE A 91 6.61 -0.26 -3.06
C ILE A 91 5.16 -0.65 -2.79
N ALA A 92 4.80 -0.88 -1.52
CA ALA A 92 3.45 -1.30 -1.16
C ALA A 92 2.40 -0.23 -1.49
N TYR A 93 2.63 1.04 -1.16
CA TYR A 93 1.68 2.10 -1.54
C TYR A 93 1.60 2.31 -3.05
N THR A 94 2.69 2.10 -3.78
CA THR A 94 2.69 2.11 -5.25
C THR A 94 1.77 1.01 -5.78
N ASN A 95 1.93 -0.23 -5.30
CA ASN A 95 1.06 -1.36 -5.67
C ASN A 95 -0.42 -1.11 -5.30
N ALA A 96 -0.70 -0.39 -4.21
CA ALA A 96 -2.06 0.00 -3.83
C ALA A 96 -2.70 0.93 -4.88
N ILE A 97 -1.95 1.91 -5.37
CA ILE A 97 -2.39 2.86 -6.40
C ILE A 97 -2.49 2.19 -7.78
N GLU A 98 -1.61 1.24 -8.08
CA GLU A 98 -1.71 0.43 -9.31
C GLU A 98 -2.94 -0.47 -9.31
N SER A 99 -3.27 -1.05 -8.14
CA SER A 99 -4.47 -1.89 -7.97
C SER A 99 -5.76 -1.06 -8.01
N ASP A 100 -5.74 0.17 -7.49
CA ASP A 100 -6.84 1.13 -7.60
C ASP A 100 -6.31 2.57 -7.72
N SER A 101 -6.47 3.13 -8.92
CA SER A 101 -6.07 4.51 -9.23
C SER A 101 -6.80 5.60 -8.44
N ASN A 102 -7.85 5.24 -7.67
CA ASN A 102 -8.57 6.12 -6.77
C ASN A 102 -8.14 5.97 -5.29
N SER A 103 -7.12 5.16 -4.98
CA SER A 103 -6.58 5.00 -3.62
C SER A 103 -5.88 6.28 -3.13
N TYR A 104 -6.65 7.33 -2.85
CA TYR A 104 -6.15 8.66 -2.49
C TYR A 104 -5.41 8.65 -1.16
N ILE A 105 -5.80 7.78 -0.21
CA ILE A 105 -5.08 7.64 1.06
C ILE A 105 -3.66 7.14 0.81
N SER A 106 -3.49 6.14 -0.06
CA SER A 106 -2.16 5.65 -0.45
C SER A 106 -1.33 6.73 -1.17
N MET A 107 -1.95 7.63 -1.94
CA MET A 107 -1.24 8.78 -2.54
C MET A 107 -0.72 9.74 -1.47
N TRP A 108 -1.52 10.00 -0.44
CA TRP A 108 -1.08 10.79 0.71
C TRP A 108 0.09 10.11 1.42
N ASP A 109 -0.06 8.84 1.80
CA ASP A 109 0.96 8.11 2.54
C ASP A 109 2.27 7.94 1.73
N LEU A 110 2.16 7.68 0.42
CA LEU A 110 3.30 7.62 -0.49
C LEU A 110 4.00 8.98 -0.61
N SER A 111 3.26 10.08 -0.62
CA SER A 111 3.87 11.41 -0.63
C SER A 111 4.78 11.61 0.59
N LEU A 112 4.33 11.19 1.78
CA LEU A 112 5.12 11.26 3.00
C LEU A 112 6.33 10.34 2.95
N CYS A 113 6.19 9.14 2.39
CA CYS A 113 7.33 8.23 2.22
C CYS A 113 8.41 8.86 1.33
N TYR A 114 8.03 9.47 0.21
CA TYR A 114 8.95 10.19 -0.65
C TYR A 114 9.59 11.40 0.04
N PHE A 115 8.86 12.10 0.91
CA PHE A 115 9.45 13.17 1.73
C PHE A 115 10.60 12.65 2.60
N PHE A 116 10.39 11.52 3.29
CA PHE A 116 11.41 10.91 4.14
C PHE A 116 12.55 10.30 3.34
N ASN A 117 12.30 9.86 2.11
CA ASN A 117 13.34 9.37 1.20
C ASN A 117 14.07 10.49 0.45
N HIS A 118 13.77 11.75 0.75
CA HIS A 118 14.32 12.93 0.06
C HIS A 118 13.97 13.02 -1.44
N GLU A 119 12.94 12.30 -1.89
CA GLU A 119 12.44 12.35 -3.27
C GLU A 119 11.33 13.39 -3.41
N TYR A 120 11.67 14.66 -3.15
CA TYR A 120 10.65 15.70 -2.94
C TYR A 120 9.78 15.99 -4.17
N GLU A 121 10.30 15.84 -5.38
CA GLU A 121 9.53 16.02 -6.62
C GLU A 121 8.42 14.96 -6.74
N LEU A 122 8.77 13.69 -6.48
CA LEU A 122 7.82 12.58 -6.49
C LEU A 122 6.80 12.71 -5.36
N GLY A 123 7.24 13.15 -4.18
CA GLY A 123 6.35 13.43 -3.05
C GLY A 123 5.34 14.54 -3.37
N LEU A 124 5.79 15.65 -3.96
CA LEU A 124 4.89 16.74 -4.38
C LEU A 124 3.90 16.27 -5.47
N PHE A 125 4.37 15.48 -6.44
CA PHE A 125 3.52 14.91 -7.48
C PHE A 125 2.42 14.01 -6.88
N MET A 126 2.74 13.16 -5.92
CA MET A 126 1.75 12.32 -5.23
C MET A 126 0.76 13.15 -4.39
N LEU A 127 1.25 14.18 -3.69
CA LEU A 127 0.41 15.08 -2.91
C LEU A 127 -0.61 15.83 -3.80
N ASP A 128 -0.20 16.24 -5.00
CA ASP A 128 -1.09 16.86 -5.98
C ASP A 128 -2.12 15.88 -6.54
N ARG A 129 -1.73 14.62 -6.79
CA ARG A 129 -2.69 13.56 -7.15
C ARG A 129 -3.71 13.31 -6.04
N TYR A 130 -3.28 13.26 -4.78
CA TYR A 130 -4.18 13.15 -3.63
C TYR A 130 -5.24 14.25 -3.66
N LYS A 131 -4.84 15.52 -3.80
CA LYS A 131 -5.76 16.66 -3.86
C LYS A 131 -6.82 16.55 -4.95
N ILE A 132 -6.49 15.94 -6.10
CA ILE A 132 -7.43 15.75 -7.21
C ILE A 132 -8.45 14.65 -6.88
N LYS A 133 -8.02 13.59 -6.19
CA LYS A 133 -8.81 12.36 -5.99
C LYS A 133 -9.59 12.31 -4.69
N VAL A 134 -9.13 12.99 -3.65
CA VAL A 134 -9.77 12.98 -2.34
C VAL A 134 -11.17 13.60 -2.40
N PRO A 135 -12.21 12.93 -1.86
CA PRO A 135 -13.54 13.51 -1.78
C PRO A 135 -13.54 14.82 -0.96
N PRO A 136 -14.31 15.85 -1.35
CA PRO A 136 -14.32 17.14 -0.67
C PRO A 136 -14.61 17.06 0.84
N ALA A 137 -15.40 16.07 1.26
CA ALA A 137 -15.72 15.84 2.67
C ALA A 137 -14.51 15.44 3.53
N TYR A 138 -13.47 14.86 2.92
CA TYR A 138 -12.25 14.42 3.60
C TYR A 138 -11.05 15.33 3.32
N PHE A 139 -11.20 16.33 2.46
CA PHE A 139 -10.09 17.21 2.08
C PHE A 139 -9.92 18.38 3.06
N SER A 140 -8.69 18.55 3.54
CA SER A 140 -8.29 19.72 4.34
C SER A 140 -7.37 20.65 3.52
N PRO A 141 -7.88 21.78 2.98
CA PRO A 141 -7.06 22.73 2.22
C PRO A 141 -5.94 23.35 3.05
N LYS A 142 -6.14 23.49 4.37
CA LYS A 142 -5.12 24.00 5.28
C LYS A 142 -3.96 23.03 5.37
N GLU A 143 -4.25 21.76 5.60
CA GLU A 143 -3.25 20.71 5.74
C GLU A 143 -2.46 20.51 4.44
N TYR A 144 -3.14 20.38 3.31
CA TYR A 144 -2.49 20.28 2.00
C TYR A 144 -1.47 21.42 1.77
N ARG A 145 -1.85 22.67 2.07
CA ARG A 145 -0.94 23.83 1.89
C ARG A 145 0.28 23.77 2.81
N VAL A 146 0.17 23.18 4.01
CA VAL A 146 1.30 23.01 4.92
C VAL A 146 2.30 22.02 4.33
N TYR A 147 1.84 20.83 3.95
CA TYR A 147 2.72 19.80 3.37
C TYR A 147 3.31 20.26 2.04
N GLN A 148 2.53 20.88 1.16
CA GLN A 148 3.02 21.45 -0.09
C GLN A 148 4.17 22.44 0.15
N ARG A 149 4.08 23.31 1.17
CA ARG A 149 5.18 24.22 1.53
C ARG A 149 6.41 23.48 2.02
N TYR A 150 6.26 22.38 2.75
CA TYR A 150 7.40 21.58 3.18
C TYR A 150 8.14 20.95 2.00
N PHE A 151 7.43 20.39 1.01
CA PHE A 151 8.06 19.90 -0.22
C PHE A 151 8.80 21.01 -0.97
N ILE A 152 8.11 22.12 -1.29
CA ILE A 152 8.70 23.24 -2.03
C ILE A 152 9.92 23.83 -1.32
N LYS A 153 9.89 23.91 0.02
CA LYS A 153 11.02 24.43 0.80
C LYS A 153 12.25 23.52 0.69
N ASN A 154 12.08 22.20 0.65
CA ASN A 154 13.20 21.27 0.57
C ASN A 154 13.73 21.10 -0.86
N LEU A 155 12.86 21.15 -1.88
CA LEU A 155 13.27 21.22 -3.29
C LEU A 155 14.23 22.38 -3.59
N ARG A 156 14.09 23.51 -2.90
CA ARG A 156 14.96 24.67 -3.10
C ARG A 156 16.33 24.56 -2.43
N LYS A 157 16.56 23.51 -1.64
CA LYS A 157 17.82 23.28 -0.91
C LYS A 157 18.73 22.27 -1.60
N GLU A 158 18.20 21.52 -2.55
CA GLU A 158 18.94 20.63 -3.46
C GLU A 158 19.54 21.44 -4.61
#